data_AF-A0A1V5WEW4-F1
#
_entry.id   AF-A0A1V5WEW4-F1
#
_cell.length_a   1.000
_cell.length_b   1.000
_cell.length_c   1.000
_cell.angle_alpha   90.00
_cell.angle_beta   90.00
_cell.angle_gamma   90.00
#
_symmetry.space_group_name_H-M   'P 1'
#
loop_
_entity.id
_entity.type
_entity.pdbx_description
1 polymer ?
#
loop_
_entity_poly.entity_id
_entity_poly.type
_entity_poly.pdbx_seq_one_letter_code
_entity_poly.pdbx_strand_id
1 'polypeptide(L)'
;MRIYLLWLLVASFTLSSCAFTGNSVVRQELAAEYMDLADAYVAVKKYDKAATFYERAGTHKAYYNATRYKLARMYALSGKWENAVEILEPLYTMEPENLLVANSYSYALVSLGELEKALPIYEKNYSENTDNPVQARNYAEILFLAKRWDDCTAHIARMREQFGDAEELSDLSDLEKRIEAAIEREKKEAEKETEGEADDSGSTEGAEATGDTDDTGEPDSSEPGETGETAETTDTDTTDTDGESVESE
;
A
#
# COMPACT_ATOMS: atom_id res chain seq x y z
N MET A 1 -4.29 -69.61 2.34
CA MET A 1 -3.63 -68.38 2.82
C MET A 1 -3.75 -67.18 1.89
N ARG A 2 -3.54 -67.30 0.57
CA ARG A 2 -3.55 -66.15 -0.37
C ARG A 2 -4.87 -65.35 -0.43
N ILE A 3 -6.02 -66.00 -0.28
CA ILE A 3 -7.34 -65.32 -0.29
C ILE A 3 -7.58 -64.47 0.96
N TYR A 4 -7.18 -64.94 2.15
CA TYR A 4 -7.35 -64.18 3.40
C TYR A 4 -6.46 -62.95 3.46
N LEU A 5 -5.26 -62.99 2.87
CA LEU A 5 -4.37 -61.83 2.75
C LEU A 5 -4.96 -60.73 1.84
N LEU A 6 -5.67 -61.14 0.79
CA LEU A 6 -6.30 -60.23 -0.18
C LEU A 6 -7.54 -59.56 0.43
N TRP A 7 -8.34 -60.29 1.22
CA TRP A 7 -9.44 -59.71 1.99
C TRP A 7 -8.98 -58.78 3.12
N LEU A 8 -7.86 -59.10 3.79
CA LEU A 8 -7.25 -58.20 4.79
C LEU A 8 -6.72 -56.90 4.17
N LEU A 9 -6.13 -56.95 2.98
CA LEU A 9 -5.67 -55.77 2.26
C LEU A 9 -6.83 -54.90 1.76
N VAL A 10 -7.91 -55.49 1.23
CA VAL A 10 -9.12 -54.76 0.80
C VAL A 10 -9.87 -54.15 2.00
N ALA A 11 -9.94 -54.86 3.12
CA ALA A 11 -10.51 -54.33 4.36
C ALA A 11 -9.69 -53.16 4.92
N SER A 12 -8.36 -53.25 4.93
CA SER A 12 -7.47 -52.16 5.37
C SER A 12 -7.59 -50.90 4.50
N PHE A 13 -7.75 -51.08 3.19
CA PHE A 13 -7.90 -49.97 2.23
C PHE A 13 -9.26 -49.26 2.35
N THR A 14 -10.32 -50.00 2.68
CA THR A 14 -11.67 -49.44 2.86
C THR A 14 -11.85 -48.76 4.23
N LEU A 15 -11.26 -49.31 5.29
CA LEU A 15 -11.22 -48.68 6.62
C LEU A 15 -10.44 -47.35 6.61
N SER A 16 -9.33 -47.27 5.87
CA SER A 16 -8.57 -46.02 5.72
C SER A 16 -9.30 -44.96 4.89
N SER A 17 -10.09 -45.38 3.89
CA SER A 17 -10.89 -44.44 3.07
C SER A 17 -12.03 -43.78 3.85
N CYS A 18 -12.70 -44.51 4.75
CA CYS A 18 -13.73 -43.93 5.61
C CYS A 18 -13.16 -42.96 6.66
N ALA A 19 -11.97 -43.25 7.20
CA ALA A 19 -11.31 -42.38 8.18
C ALA A 19 -10.79 -41.07 7.55
N PHE A 20 -10.34 -41.11 6.30
CA PHE A 20 -9.82 -39.93 5.60
C PHE A 20 -10.94 -38.99 5.12
N THR A 21 -11.98 -39.54 4.48
CA THR A 21 -13.09 -38.73 3.94
C THR A 21 -14.03 -38.22 5.03
N GLY A 22 -14.30 -39.01 6.08
CA GLY A 22 -15.12 -38.55 7.21
C GLY A 22 -14.48 -37.37 7.96
N ASN A 23 -13.15 -37.37 8.11
CA ASN A 23 -12.43 -36.31 8.81
C ASN A 23 -12.26 -35.02 7.98
N SER A 24 -12.32 -35.09 6.64
CA SER A 24 -12.33 -33.89 5.80
C SER A 24 -13.71 -33.24 5.74
N VAL A 25 -14.78 -34.02 5.64
CA VAL A 25 -16.16 -33.51 5.60
C VAL A 25 -16.52 -32.81 6.92
N VAL A 26 -16.25 -33.44 8.07
CA VAL A 26 -16.50 -32.82 9.39
C VAL A 26 -15.69 -31.53 9.58
N ARG A 27 -14.45 -31.47 9.09
CA ARG A 27 -13.63 -30.24 9.17
C ARG A 27 -14.11 -29.13 8.24
N GLN A 28 -14.66 -29.49 7.09
CA GLN A 28 -15.27 -28.53 6.17
C GLN A 28 -16.57 -27.97 6.74
N GLU A 29 -17.44 -28.82 7.29
CA GLU A 29 -18.68 -28.40 7.97
C GLU A 29 -18.36 -27.47 9.15
N LEU A 30 -17.37 -27.83 9.97
CA LEU A 30 -16.93 -26.99 11.09
C LEU A 30 -16.41 -25.61 10.63
N ALA A 31 -15.72 -25.53 9.49
CA ALA A 31 -15.27 -24.25 8.94
C ALA A 31 -16.45 -23.39 8.44
N ALA A 32 -17.48 -23.99 7.86
CA ALA A 32 -18.71 -23.29 7.48
C ALA A 32 -19.45 -22.75 8.72
N GLU A 33 -19.57 -23.54 9.78
CA GLU A 33 -20.18 -23.09 11.05
C GLU A 33 -19.42 -21.90 11.66
N TYR A 34 -18.08 -21.90 11.58
CA TYR A 34 -17.28 -20.75 12.02
C TYR A 34 -17.50 -19.52 11.15
N MET A 35 -17.72 -19.68 9.84
CA MET A 35 -18.08 -18.55 8.95
C MET A 35 -19.41 -17.94 9.35
N ASP A 36 -20.44 -18.76 9.57
CA ASP A 36 -21.77 -18.29 9.94
C ASP A 36 -21.76 -17.58 11.30
N LEU A 37 -21.01 -18.13 12.27
CA LEU A 37 -20.83 -17.50 13.57
C LEU A 37 -20.07 -16.17 13.46
N ALA A 38 -19.03 -16.10 12.61
CA ALA A 38 -18.31 -14.86 12.34
C ALA A 38 -19.24 -13.82 11.72
N ASP A 39 -19.99 -14.17 10.68
CA ASP A 39 -20.98 -13.31 10.01
C ASP A 39 -22.04 -12.80 11.00
N ALA A 40 -22.50 -13.64 11.93
CA ALA A 40 -23.40 -13.22 13.01
C ALA A 40 -22.75 -12.21 13.96
N TYR A 41 -21.48 -12.36 14.30
CA TYR A 41 -20.73 -11.37 15.09
C TYR A 41 -20.52 -10.05 14.32
N VAL A 42 -20.33 -10.10 13.00
CA VAL A 42 -20.27 -8.91 12.13
C VAL A 42 -21.59 -8.13 12.21
N ALA A 43 -22.73 -8.82 12.12
CA ALA A 43 -24.05 -8.19 12.18
C ALA A 43 -24.30 -7.41 13.48
N VAL A 44 -23.72 -7.86 14.59
CA VAL A 44 -23.78 -7.17 15.90
C VAL A 44 -22.55 -6.31 16.19
N LYS A 45 -21.76 -5.98 15.16
CA LYS A 45 -20.57 -5.11 15.20
C LYS A 45 -19.48 -5.53 16.19
N LYS A 46 -19.40 -6.83 16.52
CA LYS A 46 -18.36 -7.40 17.38
C LYS A 46 -17.19 -7.90 16.53
N TYR A 47 -16.49 -6.95 15.89
CA TYR A 47 -15.50 -7.24 14.84
C TYR A 47 -14.32 -8.10 15.34
N ASP A 48 -13.81 -7.86 16.55
CA ASP A 48 -12.73 -8.69 17.11
C ASP A 48 -13.14 -10.15 17.30
N LYS A 49 -14.39 -10.41 17.69
CA LYS A 49 -14.92 -11.78 17.79
C LYS A 49 -15.11 -12.40 16.42
N ALA A 50 -15.65 -11.64 15.47
CA ALA A 50 -15.79 -12.11 14.09
C ALA A 50 -14.43 -12.50 13.49
N ALA A 51 -13.39 -11.69 13.71
CA ALA A 51 -12.02 -11.96 13.29
C ALA A 51 -11.52 -13.33 13.82
N THR A 52 -11.71 -13.60 15.12
CA THR A 52 -11.34 -14.90 15.72
C THR A 52 -12.02 -16.08 15.02
N PHE A 53 -13.29 -15.96 14.64
CA PHE A 53 -14.01 -17.05 13.98
C PHE A 53 -13.64 -17.18 12.49
N TYR A 54 -13.38 -16.07 11.77
CA TYR A 54 -12.83 -16.16 10.42
C TYR A 54 -11.44 -16.80 10.39
N GLU A 55 -10.57 -16.51 11.36
CA GLU A 55 -9.26 -17.18 11.48
C GLU A 55 -9.42 -18.70 11.64
N ARG A 56 -10.37 -19.14 12.46
CA ARG A 56 -10.66 -20.57 12.64
C ARG A 56 -11.22 -21.21 11.38
N ALA A 57 -12.14 -20.54 10.69
CA ALA A 57 -12.69 -21.02 9.42
C ALA A 57 -11.60 -21.16 8.35
N GLY A 58 -10.64 -20.23 8.31
CA GLY A 58 -9.53 -20.21 7.35
C GLY A 58 -8.54 -21.37 7.47
N THR A 59 -8.61 -22.16 8.55
CA THR A 59 -7.80 -23.39 8.67
C THR A 59 -8.16 -24.44 7.62
N HIS A 60 -9.35 -24.36 7.01
CA HIS A 60 -9.78 -25.23 5.93
C HIS A 60 -9.52 -24.60 4.56
N LYS A 61 -8.77 -25.31 3.70
CA LYS A 61 -8.31 -24.79 2.40
C LYS A 61 -9.43 -24.22 1.52
N ALA A 62 -10.61 -24.85 1.50
CA ALA A 62 -11.73 -24.40 0.69
C ALA A 62 -12.24 -22.99 1.04
N TYR A 63 -11.97 -22.50 2.26
CA TYR A 63 -12.41 -21.19 2.74
C TYR A 63 -11.26 -20.20 2.93
N TYR A 64 -10.01 -20.59 2.65
CA TYR A 64 -8.83 -19.81 3.02
C TYR A 64 -8.86 -18.38 2.45
N ASN A 65 -9.02 -18.19 1.14
CA ASN A 65 -9.02 -16.84 0.55
C ASN A 65 -10.24 -16.00 1.00
N ALA A 66 -11.43 -16.62 1.04
CA ALA A 66 -12.65 -15.93 1.45
C ALA A 66 -12.60 -15.45 2.91
N THR A 67 -12.08 -16.29 3.81
CA THR A 67 -11.91 -15.97 5.23
C THR A 67 -10.81 -14.93 5.44
N ARG A 68 -9.71 -14.99 4.68
CA ARG A 68 -8.65 -13.96 4.71
C ARG A 68 -9.21 -12.59 4.32
N TYR A 69 -9.96 -12.50 3.22
CA TYR A 69 -10.61 -11.24 2.83
C TYR A 69 -11.56 -10.73 3.93
N LYS A 70 -12.44 -11.59 4.45
CA LYS A 70 -13.38 -11.24 5.52
C LYS A 70 -12.67 -10.83 6.81
N LEU A 71 -11.55 -11.47 7.15
CA LEU A 71 -10.70 -11.13 8.29
C LEU A 71 -10.06 -9.75 8.12
N ALA A 72 -9.50 -9.45 6.95
CA ALA A 72 -8.97 -8.12 6.65
C ALA A 72 -10.04 -7.04 6.80
N ARG A 73 -11.26 -7.33 6.32
CA ARG A 73 -12.41 -6.42 6.50
C ARG A 73 -12.76 -6.23 7.98
N MET A 74 -12.60 -7.24 8.83
CA MET A 74 -12.81 -7.06 10.28
C MET A 74 -11.73 -6.18 10.90
N TYR A 75 -10.47 -6.34 10.48
CA TYR A 75 -9.39 -5.45 10.92
C TYR A 75 -9.65 -4.00 10.50
N ALA A 76 -10.03 -3.77 9.24
CA ALA A 76 -10.45 -2.46 8.74
C ALA A 76 -11.61 -1.86 9.55
N LEU A 77 -12.68 -2.62 9.81
CA LEU A 77 -13.83 -2.14 10.60
C LEU A 77 -13.49 -1.86 12.08
N SER A 78 -12.43 -2.49 12.60
CA SER A 78 -11.87 -2.20 13.93
C SER A 78 -10.81 -1.08 13.92
N GLY A 79 -10.55 -0.44 12.78
CA GLY A 79 -9.51 0.60 12.63
C GLY A 79 -8.07 0.08 12.66
N LYS A 80 -7.86 -1.24 12.54
CA LYS A 80 -6.55 -1.90 12.52
C LYS A 80 -6.07 -2.02 11.08
N TRP A 81 -5.75 -0.88 10.47
CA TRP A 81 -5.50 -0.78 9.03
C TRP A 81 -4.23 -1.51 8.58
N GLU A 82 -3.18 -1.52 9.40
CA GLU A 82 -1.93 -2.24 9.14
C GLU A 82 -2.17 -3.74 9.03
N ASN A 83 -2.94 -4.33 9.95
CA ASN A 83 -3.35 -5.73 9.90
C ASN A 83 -4.23 -6.02 8.67
N ALA A 84 -5.06 -5.08 8.24
CA ALA A 84 -5.85 -5.25 7.02
C ALA A 84 -4.95 -5.30 5.78
N VAL A 85 -3.98 -4.38 5.66
CA VAL A 85 -3.01 -4.33 4.57
C VAL A 85 -2.15 -5.60 4.49
N GLU A 86 -1.63 -6.09 5.62
CA GLU A 86 -0.83 -7.33 5.67
C GLU A 86 -1.58 -8.54 5.07
N ILE A 87 -2.92 -8.53 5.15
CA ILE A 87 -3.76 -9.57 4.58
C ILE A 87 -4.16 -9.27 3.13
N LEU A 88 -4.46 -8.00 2.81
CA LEU A 88 -4.98 -7.59 1.52
C LEU A 88 -3.91 -7.55 0.42
N GLU A 89 -2.69 -7.15 0.75
CA GLU A 89 -1.58 -7.08 -0.21
C GLU A 89 -1.30 -8.43 -0.91
N PRO A 90 -1.15 -9.58 -0.21
CA PRO A 90 -0.95 -10.85 -0.89
C PRO A 90 -2.19 -11.30 -1.66
N LEU A 91 -3.41 -11.00 -1.18
CA LEU A 91 -4.63 -11.30 -1.92
C LEU A 91 -4.69 -10.51 -3.24
N TYR A 92 -4.35 -9.22 -3.20
CA TYR A 92 -4.29 -8.37 -4.39
C TYR A 92 -3.20 -8.83 -5.35
N THR A 93 -2.03 -9.21 -4.83
CA THR A 93 -0.93 -9.72 -5.65
C THR A 93 -1.31 -11.01 -6.40
N MET A 94 -2.11 -11.88 -5.79
CA MET A 94 -2.59 -13.12 -6.42
C MET A 94 -3.70 -12.87 -7.44
N GLU A 95 -4.62 -11.95 -7.15
CA GLU A 95 -5.79 -11.65 -7.99
C GLU A 95 -5.95 -10.14 -8.18
N PRO A 96 -5.07 -9.49 -8.96
CA PRO A 96 -5.09 -8.02 -9.11
C PRO A 96 -6.34 -7.50 -9.84
N GLU A 97 -7.07 -8.36 -10.55
CA GLU A 97 -8.32 -8.04 -11.23
C GLU A 97 -9.56 -8.20 -10.32
N ASN A 98 -9.38 -8.75 -9.11
CA ASN A 98 -10.47 -8.90 -8.17
C ASN A 98 -10.80 -7.55 -7.53
N LEU A 99 -11.74 -6.82 -8.12
CA LEU A 99 -12.15 -5.49 -7.69
C LEU A 99 -12.51 -5.40 -6.21
N LEU A 100 -13.07 -6.46 -5.62
CA LEU A 100 -13.42 -6.48 -4.20
C LEU A 100 -12.17 -6.37 -3.32
N VAL A 101 -11.12 -7.12 -3.68
CA VAL A 101 -9.82 -7.11 -3.00
C VAL A 101 -9.08 -5.81 -3.32
N ALA A 102 -9.01 -5.41 -4.59
CA ALA A 102 -8.32 -4.20 -5.03
C ALA A 102 -8.88 -2.94 -4.34
N ASN A 103 -10.21 -2.78 -4.31
CA ASN A 103 -10.86 -1.66 -3.61
C ASN A 103 -10.58 -1.69 -2.10
N SER A 104 -10.61 -2.87 -1.48
CA SER A 104 -10.37 -2.98 -0.04
C SER A 104 -8.91 -2.66 0.29
N TYR A 105 -7.98 -3.11 -0.54
CA TYR A 105 -6.55 -2.84 -0.38
C TYR A 105 -6.23 -1.36 -0.56
N SER A 106 -6.66 -0.75 -1.66
CA SER A 106 -6.42 0.67 -1.93
C SER A 106 -7.08 1.56 -0.88
N TYR A 107 -8.26 1.21 -0.38
CA TYR A 107 -8.90 1.92 0.73
C TYR A 107 -8.11 1.80 2.05
N ALA A 108 -7.58 0.62 2.36
CA ALA A 108 -6.74 0.43 3.54
C ALA A 108 -5.42 1.23 3.44
N LEU A 109 -4.81 1.30 2.25
CA LEU A 109 -3.63 2.13 1.98
C LEU A 109 -3.93 3.62 2.21
N VAL A 110 -5.05 4.14 1.69
CA VAL A 110 -5.48 5.53 1.95
C VAL A 110 -5.65 5.78 3.44
N SER A 111 -6.22 4.82 4.18
CA SER A 111 -6.44 4.94 5.62
C SER A 111 -5.13 4.97 6.43
N LEU A 112 -4.04 4.42 5.88
CA LEU A 112 -2.68 4.53 6.42
C LEU A 112 -1.93 5.78 5.95
N GLY A 113 -2.52 6.58 5.05
CA GLY A 113 -1.85 7.72 4.42
C GLY A 113 -0.89 7.33 3.29
N GLU A 114 -0.91 6.08 2.83
CA GLU A 114 -0.08 5.60 1.72
C GLU A 114 -0.72 5.91 0.35
N LEU A 115 -0.98 7.19 0.13
CA LEU A 115 -1.76 7.68 -1.00
C LEU A 115 -1.08 7.38 -2.35
N GLU A 116 0.24 7.46 -2.39
CA GLU A 116 1.06 7.21 -3.58
C GLU A 116 0.93 5.76 -4.07
N LYS A 117 0.73 4.81 -3.15
CA LYS A 117 0.48 3.40 -3.50
C LYS A 117 -0.96 3.14 -3.90
N ALA A 118 -1.91 3.85 -3.28
CA ALA A 118 -3.34 3.65 -3.53
C ALA A 118 -3.79 4.21 -4.89
N LEU A 119 -3.27 5.39 -5.27
CA LEU A 119 -3.66 6.11 -6.48
C LEU A 119 -3.61 5.26 -7.78
N PRO A 120 -2.51 4.56 -8.11
CA PRO A 120 -2.46 3.75 -9.34
C PRO A 120 -3.46 2.57 -9.33
N ILE A 121 -3.83 2.06 -8.15
CA ILE A 121 -4.83 0.99 -8.04
C ILE A 121 -6.22 1.53 -8.36
N TYR A 122 -6.59 2.70 -7.82
CA TYR A 122 -7.86 3.36 -8.15
C TYR A 122 -7.94 3.76 -9.62
N GLU A 123 -6.86 4.28 -10.19
CA GLU A 123 -6.77 4.60 -11.62
C GLU A 123 -7.00 3.35 -12.49
N LYS A 124 -6.31 2.24 -12.17
CA LYS A 124 -6.49 0.96 -12.87
C LYS A 124 -7.94 0.49 -12.77
N ASN A 125 -8.50 0.42 -11.56
CA ASN A 125 -9.86 -0.05 -11.31
C ASN A 125 -10.89 0.75 -12.12
N TYR A 126 -10.74 2.07 -12.20
CA TYR A 126 -11.59 2.91 -13.03
C TYR A 126 -11.36 2.68 -14.53
N SER A 127 -10.10 2.63 -14.98
CA SER A 127 -9.77 2.47 -16.41
C SER A 127 -10.30 1.18 -17.03
N GLU A 128 -10.41 0.12 -16.22
CA GLU A 128 -10.93 -1.18 -16.65
C GLU A 128 -12.45 -1.30 -16.49
N ASN A 129 -13.07 -0.37 -15.75
CA ASN A 129 -14.50 -0.37 -15.43
C ASN A 129 -15.09 1.03 -15.63
N THR A 130 -14.81 1.62 -16.79
CA THR A 130 -15.18 3.02 -17.10
C THR A 130 -16.68 3.26 -17.13
N ASP A 131 -17.50 2.21 -17.23
CA ASP A 131 -18.97 2.24 -17.19
C ASP A 131 -19.53 2.07 -15.76
N ASN A 132 -18.68 1.93 -14.75
CA ASN A 132 -19.09 1.75 -13.36
C ASN A 132 -19.04 3.08 -12.59
N PRO A 133 -20.20 3.68 -12.22
CA PRO A 133 -20.23 4.96 -11.53
C PRO A 133 -19.56 4.93 -10.15
N VAL A 134 -19.55 3.78 -9.48
CA VAL A 134 -18.86 3.62 -8.18
C VAL A 134 -17.35 3.73 -8.36
N GLN A 135 -16.78 3.11 -9.39
CA GLN A 135 -15.35 3.20 -9.66
C GLN A 135 -14.94 4.60 -10.13
N ALA A 136 -15.79 5.23 -10.95
CA ALA A 136 -15.59 6.61 -11.36
C ALA A 136 -15.59 7.56 -10.15
N ARG A 137 -16.54 7.40 -9.21
CA ARG A 137 -16.60 8.19 -7.97
C ARG A 137 -15.38 7.96 -7.08
N ASN A 138 -15.00 6.70 -6.86
CA ASN A 138 -13.81 6.37 -6.08
C ASN A 138 -12.54 7.00 -6.68
N TYR A 139 -12.43 7.03 -8.01
CA TYR A 139 -11.32 7.69 -8.68
C TYR A 139 -11.34 9.22 -8.51
N ALA A 140 -12.51 9.86 -8.54
CA ALA A 140 -12.64 11.28 -8.22
C ALA A 140 -12.14 11.58 -6.79
N GLU A 141 -12.53 10.77 -5.81
CA GLU A 141 -12.14 10.94 -4.41
C GLU A 141 -10.63 10.81 -4.22
N ILE A 142 -9.99 9.84 -4.87
CA ILE A 142 -8.54 9.68 -4.73
C ILE A 142 -7.77 10.84 -5.40
N LEU A 143 -8.26 11.36 -6.53
CA LEU A 143 -7.67 12.54 -7.17
C LEU A 143 -7.78 13.77 -6.26
N PHE A 144 -8.92 13.94 -5.57
CA PHE A 144 -9.11 14.97 -4.55
C PHE A 144 -8.10 14.81 -3.41
N LEU A 145 -7.96 13.60 -2.84
CA LEU A 145 -7.01 13.37 -1.76
C LEU A 145 -5.57 13.62 -2.19
N ALA A 146 -5.23 13.30 -3.45
CA ALA A 146 -3.93 13.54 -4.06
C ALA A 146 -3.69 15.01 -4.45
N LYS A 147 -4.62 15.91 -4.12
CA LYS A 147 -4.59 17.32 -4.50
C LYS A 147 -4.45 17.58 -6.01
N ARG A 148 -4.88 16.62 -6.83
CA ARG A 148 -4.90 16.74 -8.29
C ARG A 148 -6.20 17.44 -8.70
N TRP A 149 -6.33 18.72 -8.34
CA TRP A 149 -7.58 19.48 -8.44
C TRP A 149 -8.13 19.57 -9.85
N ASP A 150 -7.26 19.85 -10.82
CA ASP A 150 -7.63 19.97 -12.24
C ASP A 150 -8.12 18.63 -12.79
N ASP A 151 -7.39 17.55 -12.52
CA ASP A 151 -7.76 16.20 -12.95
C ASP A 151 -9.07 15.75 -12.30
N CYS A 152 -9.25 16.04 -11.00
CA CYS A 152 -10.47 15.72 -10.28
C CYS A 152 -11.68 16.45 -10.88
N THR A 153 -11.55 17.75 -11.16
CA THR A 153 -12.62 18.57 -11.75
C THR A 153 -12.99 18.09 -13.16
N ALA A 154 -11.98 17.82 -14.00
CA ALA A 154 -12.20 17.29 -15.34
C ALA A 154 -12.85 15.90 -15.31
N HIS A 155 -12.48 15.07 -14.33
CA HIS A 155 -13.07 13.76 -14.15
C HIS A 155 -14.53 13.81 -13.70
N ILE A 156 -14.87 14.67 -12.74
CA ILE A 156 -16.26 14.92 -12.30
C ILE A 156 -17.14 15.39 -13.47
N ALA A 157 -16.63 16.29 -14.32
CA ALA A 157 -17.36 16.74 -15.50
C ALA A 157 -17.68 15.57 -16.47
N ARG A 158 -16.70 14.70 -16.74
CA ARG A 158 -16.92 13.48 -17.55
C ARG A 158 -17.93 12.54 -16.91
N MET A 159 -17.88 12.37 -15.59
CA MET A 159 -18.85 11.54 -14.87
C MET A 159 -20.28 12.05 -15.04
N ARG A 160 -20.52 13.35 -14.94
CA ARG A 160 -21.86 13.93 -15.15
C ARG A 160 -22.35 13.75 -16.59
N GLU A 161 -21.46 13.88 -17.57
CA GLU A 161 -21.79 13.63 -18.97
C GLU A 161 -22.17 12.17 -19.23
N GLN A 162 -21.41 11.24 -18.64
CA GLN A 162 -21.57 9.81 -18.88
C GLN A 162 -22.74 9.18 -18.10
N PHE A 163 -22.91 9.55 -16.84
CA PHE A 163 -23.83 8.88 -15.91
C PHE A 163 -25.06 9.73 -15.54
N GLY A 164 -25.10 11.00 -15.92
CA GLY A 164 -26.18 11.91 -15.56
C GLY A 164 -26.36 12.05 -14.04
N ASP A 165 -27.61 12.10 -13.59
CA ASP A 165 -27.99 12.25 -12.17
C ASP A 165 -28.15 10.88 -11.46
N ALA A 166 -27.17 9.98 -11.60
CA ALA A 166 -27.16 8.74 -10.84
C ALA A 166 -27.10 9.00 -9.33
N GLU A 167 -27.75 8.16 -8.51
CA GLU A 167 -27.83 8.32 -7.04
C GLU A 167 -26.43 8.36 -6.41
N GLU A 168 -25.52 7.54 -6.92
CA GLU A 168 -24.12 7.45 -6.53
C GLU A 168 -23.34 8.75 -6.76
N LEU A 169 -23.89 9.69 -7.53
CA LEU A 169 -23.25 10.97 -7.86
C LEU A 169 -23.87 12.16 -7.11
N SER A 170 -24.82 11.90 -6.20
CA SER A 170 -25.51 12.93 -5.43
C SER A 170 -24.57 13.79 -4.58
N ASP A 171 -23.43 13.23 -4.17
CA ASP A 171 -22.42 13.91 -3.35
C ASP A 171 -21.29 14.57 -4.16
N LEU A 172 -21.26 14.44 -5.49
CA LEU A 172 -20.27 15.11 -6.34
C LEU A 172 -20.30 16.62 -6.17
N SER A 173 -21.49 17.20 -5.97
CA SER A 173 -21.65 18.64 -5.76
C SER A 173 -20.94 19.14 -4.50
N ASP A 174 -20.84 18.29 -3.47
CA ASP A 174 -20.09 18.63 -2.26
C ASP A 174 -18.58 18.41 -2.44
N LEU A 175 -18.18 17.43 -3.26
CA LEU A 175 -16.80 17.26 -3.67
C LEU A 175 -16.30 18.45 -4.49
N GLU A 176 -17.07 18.95 -5.46
CA GLU A 176 -16.78 20.15 -6.26
C GLU A 176 -16.54 21.38 -5.38
N LYS A 177 -17.44 21.66 -4.42
CA LYS A 177 -17.26 22.77 -3.46
C LYS A 177 -15.98 22.63 -2.63
N ARG A 178 -15.63 21.40 -2.23
CA ARG A 178 -14.40 21.13 -1.47
C ARG A 178 -13.16 21.40 -2.31
N ILE A 179 -13.20 21.09 -3.62
CA ILE A 179 -12.10 21.41 -4.56
C ILE A 179 -11.96 22.92 -4.68
N GLU A 180 -13.05 23.65 -4.95
CA GLU A 180 -13.03 25.12 -5.08
C GLU A 180 -12.47 25.79 -3.81
N ALA A 181 -12.91 25.34 -2.63
CA ALA A 181 -12.41 25.82 -1.36
C ALA A 181 -10.92 25.51 -1.14
N ALA A 182 -10.44 24.34 -1.60
CA ALA A 182 -9.03 23.97 -1.51
C ALA A 182 -8.16 24.83 -2.43
N ILE A 183 -8.58 25.05 -3.68
CA ILE A 183 -7.88 25.91 -4.64
C ILE A 183 -7.78 27.35 -4.12
N GLU A 184 -8.89 27.91 -3.63
CA GLU A 184 -8.91 29.27 -3.08
C GLU A 184 -8.04 29.40 -1.83
N ARG A 185 -7.96 28.35 -1.02
CA ARG A 185 -7.07 28.32 0.14
C ARG A 185 -5.59 28.33 -0.29
N GLU A 186 -5.21 27.48 -1.24
CA GLU A 186 -3.83 27.39 -1.74
C GLU A 186 -3.41 28.71 -2.41
N LYS A 187 -4.32 29.36 -3.15
CA LYS A 187 -4.08 30.69 -3.71
C LYS A 187 -3.80 31.75 -2.64
N LYS A 188 -4.61 31.80 -1.58
CA LYS A 188 -4.42 32.74 -0.46
C LYS A 188 -3.13 32.46 0.32
N GLU A 189 -2.74 31.20 0.44
CA GLU A 189 -1.48 30.81 1.08
C GLU A 189 -0.29 31.29 0.23
N ALA A 190 -0.33 31.11 -1.09
CA ALA A 190 0.70 31.61 -2.00
C ALA A 190 0.82 33.15 -2.02
N GLU A 191 -0.30 33.89 -2.02
CA GLU A 191 -0.28 35.35 -1.97
C GLU A 191 0.39 35.87 -0.68
N LYS A 192 0.12 35.24 0.46
CA LYS A 192 0.76 35.60 1.74
C LYS A 192 2.25 35.31 1.78
N GLU A 193 2.69 34.21 1.17
CA GLU A 193 4.11 33.90 1.05
C GLU A 193 4.83 34.97 0.22
N THR A 194 4.24 35.42 -0.89
CA THR A 194 4.82 36.49 -1.72
C THR A 194 4.85 37.86 -1.04
N GLU A 195 3.85 38.19 -0.21
CA GLU A 195 3.84 39.44 0.56
C GLU A 195 4.85 39.41 1.72
N GLY A 196 5.01 38.27 2.39
CA GLY A 196 6.00 38.11 3.47
C GLY A 196 7.46 38.17 3.00
N GLU A 197 7.75 37.66 1.80
CA GLU A 197 9.09 37.71 1.19
C GLU A 197 9.45 39.12 0.68
N ALA A 198 8.44 39.90 0.26
CA ALA A 198 8.59 41.31 -0.12
C ALA A 198 8.90 42.23 1.09
N ASP A 199 8.34 41.93 2.27
CA ASP A 199 8.62 42.69 3.50
C ASP A 199 10.00 42.35 4.13
N ASP A 200 10.50 41.12 3.97
CA ASP A 200 11.83 40.71 4.50
C ASP A 200 13.00 41.24 3.64
N SER A 201 12.81 41.28 2.31
CA SER A 201 13.83 41.82 1.39
C SER A 201 13.99 43.36 1.45
N GLY A 202 13.13 44.06 2.18
CA GLY A 202 13.20 45.52 2.40
C GLY A 202 14.17 46.00 3.48
N SER A 203 14.87 45.11 4.21
CA SER A 203 15.71 45.49 5.37
C SER A 203 17.24 45.48 5.12
N THR A 204 17.73 45.35 3.89
CA THR A 204 19.18 45.43 3.59
C THR A 204 19.54 46.61 2.68
N GLU A 205 19.32 47.84 3.13
CA GLU A 205 20.09 48.99 2.65
C GLU A 205 20.47 49.88 3.83
N GLY A 206 21.78 49.92 4.15
CA GLY A 206 22.27 50.82 5.17
C GLY A 206 23.69 50.54 5.70
N ALA A 207 24.68 50.30 4.84
CA ALA A 207 26.09 50.60 5.16
C ALA A 207 26.97 50.57 3.89
N GLU A 208 26.97 51.66 3.12
CA GLU A 208 28.14 52.05 2.32
C GLU A 208 28.85 53.21 3.02
N ALA A 209 30.16 53.06 3.26
CA ALA A 209 31.11 54.16 3.21
C ALA A 209 32.57 53.64 3.07
N THR A 210 33.16 53.89 1.89
CA THR A 210 34.52 54.44 1.64
C THR A 210 35.72 53.65 2.20
N GLY A 211 36.70 53.13 1.44
CA GLY A 211 37.36 53.65 0.25
C GLY A 211 38.76 54.15 0.63
N ASP A 212 39.84 53.43 0.27
CA ASP A 212 41.10 54.03 -0.22
C ASP A 212 42.10 52.99 -0.76
N THR A 213 42.87 53.44 -1.75
CA THR A 213 43.83 52.70 -2.60
C THR A 213 45.30 52.94 -2.20
N ASP A 214 46.19 52.14 -2.80
CA ASP A 214 47.66 52.22 -2.90
C ASP A 214 48.52 51.77 -1.69
N ASP A 215 49.44 50.82 -1.88
CA ASP A 215 50.78 51.09 -2.43
C ASP A 215 51.61 49.79 -2.55
N THR A 216 52.52 49.85 -3.50
CA THR A 216 53.52 48.93 -4.04
C THR A 216 54.63 48.50 -3.05
N GLY A 217 55.20 47.31 -3.30
CA GLY A 217 56.41 46.83 -2.60
C GLY A 217 56.83 45.43 -3.05
N GLU A 218 57.67 45.37 -4.08
CA GLU A 218 58.30 44.18 -4.67
C GLU A 218 59.57 43.73 -3.86
N PRO A 219 60.38 42.74 -4.29
CA PRO A 219 60.44 41.37 -3.78
C PRO A 219 61.74 41.03 -3.01
N ASP A 220 61.82 39.87 -2.33
CA ASP A 220 63.10 39.16 -2.21
C ASP A 220 62.97 37.64 -2.10
N SER A 221 63.93 37.04 -2.78
CA SER A 221 64.24 35.67 -3.14
C SER A 221 64.69 34.76 -2.00
N SER A 222 64.32 33.47 -2.09
CA SER A 222 65.24 32.35 -1.88
C SER A 222 64.53 31.01 -2.13
N GLU A 223 64.77 30.43 -3.31
CA GLU A 223 64.74 28.98 -3.61
C GLU A 223 66.04 28.31 -3.07
N PRO A 224 66.32 26.99 -3.24
CA PRO A 224 65.48 25.84 -3.64
C PRO A 224 65.75 24.55 -2.81
N GLY A 225 65.00 23.48 -3.09
CA GLY A 225 65.36 22.08 -2.81
C GLY A 225 64.20 21.15 -3.16
N GLU A 226 64.16 20.62 -4.39
CA GLU A 226 64.41 19.20 -4.74
C GLU A 226 63.47 18.19 -4.03
N THR A 227 62.87 17.16 -4.62
CA THR A 227 62.88 16.51 -5.95
C THR A 227 61.81 15.39 -5.92
N GLY A 228 61.35 14.94 -7.10
CA GLY A 228 60.84 13.58 -7.34
C GLY A 228 59.35 13.36 -7.05
N GLU A 229 58.43 13.20 -8.03
CA GLU A 229 58.33 12.13 -9.03
C GLU A 229 58.16 10.74 -8.37
N THR A 230 57.22 9.84 -8.63
CA THR A 230 55.99 9.66 -9.45
C THR A 230 55.24 8.43 -8.85
N ALA A 231 54.04 8.12 -9.36
CA ALA A 231 53.52 6.78 -9.75
C ALA A 231 53.95 5.53 -8.94
N GLU A 232 53.19 4.48 -8.68
CA GLU A 232 51.87 3.93 -9.05
C GLU A 232 51.93 2.48 -8.49
N THR A 233 50.81 1.77 -8.50
CA THR A 233 50.66 0.29 -8.49
C THR A 233 50.79 -0.43 -7.13
N THR A 234 49.71 -1.11 -6.70
CA THR A 234 49.51 -2.60 -6.70
C THR A 234 50.30 -3.28 -5.57
N ASP A 235 49.88 -4.32 -4.88
CA ASP A 235 48.74 -5.24 -4.92
C ASP A 235 48.88 -6.09 -3.64
N THR A 236 47.94 -7.00 -3.42
CA THR A 236 48.12 -8.30 -2.73
C THR A 236 48.34 -8.30 -1.21
N ASP A 237 47.92 -9.30 -0.44
CA ASP A 237 47.06 -10.49 -0.56
C ASP A 237 47.17 -11.20 0.81
N THR A 238 46.36 -12.23 0.99
CA THR A 238 46.53 -13.39 1.87
C THR A 238 46.02 -13.28 3.31
N THR A 239 44.86 -13.89 3.63
CA THR A 239 44.54 -15.33 3.87
C THR A 239 44.57 -15.62 5.40
N ASP A 240 43.89 -16.58 6.03
CA ASP A 240 43.35 -17.90 5.66
C ASP A 240 42.32 -18.38 6.73
N THR A 241 41.39 -19.24 6.27
CA THR A 241 40.78 -20.48 6.88
C THR A 241 40.23 -20.51 8.33
N ASP A 242 39.22 -21.29 8.75
CA ASP A 242 38.65 -22.62 8.42
C ASP A 242 37.12 -22.57 8.67
N GLY A 243 36.18 -23.37 8.13
CA GLY A 243 36.18 -24.76 7.72
C GLY A 243 35.34 -25.61 8.70
N GLU A 244 34.08 -25.93 8.39
CA GLU A 244 33.51 -27.28 8.64
C GLU A 244 32.10 -27.49 8.02
N SER A 245 32.03 -28.60 7.30
CA SER A 245 30.89 -29.23 6.64
C SER A 245 30.37 -30.39 7.49
N VAL A 246 29.05 -30.60 7.56
CA VAL A 246 28.46 -31.93 7.86
C VAL A 246 27.18 -32.13 7.02
N GLU A 247 27.16 -33.26 6.31
CA GLU A 247 26.06 -33.82 5.52
C GLU A 247 25.03 -34.61 6.38
N SER A 248 23.83 -34.75 5.80
CA SER A 248 22.91 -35.91 5.81
C SER A 248 22.38 -36.52 7.12
N GLU A 249 21.04 -36.56 7.24
CA GLU A 249 20.19 -37.77 7.19
C GLU A 249 18.75 -37.41 6.76
#